data_AF-A0A3B8L243-F1
#
_entry.id   AF-A0A3B8L243-F1
#
_cell.length_a   1.000
_cell.length_b   1.000
_cell.length_c   1.000
_cell.angle_alpha   90.00
_cell.angle_beta   90.00
_cell.angle_gamma   90.00
#
_symmetry.space_group_name_H-M   'P 1'
#
loop_
_entity.id
_entity.type
_entity.pdbx_description
1 polymer ?
#
loop_
_entity_poly.entity_id
_entity_poly.type
_entity_poly.pdbx_seq_one_letter_code
_entity_poly.pdbx_strand_id
1 'polypeptide(L)'
;MRTCWLFVLALLFACPVPARTAELLPVDRPINDVIDHYLRAGWVEAKVKPAPLLSAAGLVRRMTLDLAGRIPTRGETRAFVESNSPLRWTALADRLMASPDFAYHHRNQLDLLLLASRKNDGEFR
;
A
#
# COMPACT_ATOMS: atom_id res chain seq x y z
N MET A 1 11.55 -34.03 -45.67
CA MET A 1 12.08 -33.09 -44.65
C MET A 1 11.36 -31.73 -44.59
N ARG A 2 10.42 -31.39 -45.49
CA ARG A 2 9.69 -30.09 -45.51
C ARG A 2 8.35 -30.12 -44.77
N THR A 3 7.82 -31.30 -44.46
CA THR A 3 6.53 -31.51 -43.78
C THR A 3 6.64 -31.44 -42.25
N CYS A 4 7.82 -31.64 -41.67
CA CYS A 4 8.03 -31.56 -40.22
C CYS A 4 7.96 -30.11 -39.70
N TRP A 5 8.34 -29.13 -40.54
CA TRP A 5 8.35 -27.72 -40.15
C TRP A 5 6.96 -27.06 -40.19
N LEU A 6 6.07 -27.55 -41.06
CA LEU A 6 4.68 -27.08 -41.15
C LEU A 6 3.84 -27.48 -39.92
N PHE A 7 4.13 -28.64 -39.30
CA PHE A 7 3.44 -29.06 -38.07
C PHE A 7 3.90 -28.29 -36.83
N VAL A 8 5.18 -27.91 -36.75
CA VAL A 8 5.72 -27.11 -35.63
C VAL A 8 5.20 -25.67 -35.66
N LEU A 9 5.00 -25.10 -36.85
CA LEU A 9 4.45 -23.74 -37.00
C LEU A 9 2.94 -23.68 -36.67
N ALA A 10 2.20 -24.75 -36.94
CA ALA A 10 0.78 -24.87 -36.58
C ALA A 10 0.57 -25.02 -35.06
N LEU A 11 1.51 -25.65 -34.34
CA LEU A 11 1.42 -25.83 -32.89
C LEU A 11 1.67 -24.53 -32.10
N LEU A 12 2.40 -23.57 -32.67
CA LEU A 12 2.67 -22.26 -32.06
C LEU A 12 1.48 -21.28 -32.15
N PHE A 13 0.52 -21.52 -33.05
CA PHE A 13 -0.69 -20.68 -33.20
C PHE A 13 -1.90 -21.17 -32.38
N ALA A 14 -1.84 -22.39 -31.82
CA ALA A 14 -3.01 -23.04 -31.21
C ALA A 14 -3.08 -22.93 -29.68
N CYS A 15 -2.16 -22.23 -29.04
CA CYS A 15 -2.20 -22.04 -27.59
C CYS A 15 -2.66 -20.61 -27.29
N PRO A 16 -3.97 -20.33 -27.18
CA PRO A 16 -4.41 -19.09 -26.58
C PRO A 16 -3.95 -19.15 -25.14
N VAL A 17 -2.86 -18.44 -24.82
CA VAL A 17 -2.50 -18.16 -23.43
C VAL A 17 -3.69 -17.38 -22.89
N PRO A 18 -4.50 -17.93 -21.97
CA PRO A 18 -5.55 -17.14 -21.37
C PRO A 18 -4.82 -16.07 -20.55
N ALA A 19 -4.80 -14.85 -21.06
CA ALA A 19 -4.54 -13.70 -20.23
C ALA A 19 -5.66 -13.69 -19.19
N ARG A 20 -5.43 -14.28 -18.02
CA ARG A 20 -6.32 -14.12 -16.87
C ARG A 20 -6.20 -12.67 -16.43
N THR A 21 -6.94 -11.80 -17.09
CA THR A 21 -7.33 -10.54 -16.47
C THR A 21 -8.23 -10.93 -15.31
N ALA A 22 -7.72 -10.81 -14.09
CA ALA A 22 -8.57 -10.91 -12.91
C ALA A 22 -9.68 -9.88 -13.08
N GLU A 23 -10.92 -10.35 -13.18
CA GLU A 23 -12.09 -9.49 -13.27
C GLU A 23 -12.12 -8.60 -12.02
N LEU A 24 -12.17 -7.29 -12.22
CA LEU A 24 -12.15 -6.35 -11.10
C LEU A 24 -13.39 -6.57 -10.25
N LEU A 25 -13.23 -6.51 -8.92
CA LEU A 25 -14.38 -6.54 -8.02
C LEU A 25 -15.39 -5.43 -8.36
N PRO A 26 -16.69 -5.66 -8.06
CA PRO A 26 -17.74 -4.68 -8.25
C PRO A 26 -17.43 -3.31 -7.61
N VAL A 27 -17.82 -2.24 -8.31
CA VAL A 27 -17.52 -0.83 -7.94
C VAL A 27 -18.27 -0.38 -6.68
N ASP A 28 -19.36 -1.05 -6.31
CA ASP A 28 -20.20 -0.73 -5.16
C ASP A 28 -19.61 -1.16 -3.81
N ARG A 29 -18.47 -1.87 -3.81
CA ARG A 29 -17.83 -2.30 -2.56
C ARG A 29 -17.02 -1.18 -1.90
N PRO A 30 -16.96 -1.16 -0.55
CA PRO A 30 -16.03 -0.29 0.18
C PRO A 30 -14.58 -0.52 -0.26
N ILE A 31 -13.84 0.57 -0.48
CA ILE A 31 -12.48 0.51 -1.05
C ILE A 31 -11.51 -0.32 -0.19
N ASN A 32 -11.66 -0.28 1.14
CA ASN A 32 -10.83 -1.05 2.07
C ASN A 32 -11.03 -2.56 1.88
N ASP A 33 -12.27 -3.02 1.67
CA ASP A 33 -12.58 -4.43 1.45
C ASP A 33 -12.00 -4.92 0.11
N VAL A 34 -12.01 -4.04 -0.90
CA VAL A 34 -11.41 -4.30 -2.22
C VAL A 34 -9.90 -4.47 -2.11
N ILE A 35 -9.22 -3.56 -1.39
CA ILE A 35 -7.77 -3.67 -1.15
C ILE A 35 -7.43 -4.95 -0.39
N ASP A 36 -8.16 -5.25 0.69
CA ASP A 36 -7.95 -6.44 1.52
C ASP A 36 -8.18 -7.75 0.76
N HIS A 37 -9.07 -7.75 -0.24
CA HIS A 37 -9.27 -8.89 -1.13
C HIS A 37 -8.02 -9.17 -1.96
N TYR A 38 -7.49 -8.17 -2.66
CA TYR A 38 -6.34 -8.35 -3.53
C TYR A 38 -5.05 -8.65 -2.76
N LEU A 39 -4.86 -8.02 -1.57
CA LEU A 39 -3.74 -8.36 -0.69
C LEU A 39 -3.79 -9.82 -0.25
N ARG A 40 -4.97 -10.33 0.16
CA ARG A 40 -5.14 -11.75 0.50
C ARG A 40 -4.85 -12.68 -0.67
N ALA A 41 -5.34 -12.35 -1.86
CA ALA A 41 -5.09 -13.15 -3.05
C ALA A 41 -3.58 -13.28 -3.32
N GLY A 42 -2.85 -12.16 -3.28
CA GLY A 42 -1.39 -12.14 -3.42
C GLY A 42 -0.67 -12.93 -2.33
N TRP A 43 -1.11 -12.84 -1.06
CA TRP A 43 -0.52 -13.63 0.02
C TRP A 43 -0.72 -15.13 -0.15
N VAL A 44 -1.90 -15.57 -0.60
CA VAL A 44 -2.17 -16.99 -0.87
C VAL A 44 -1.26 -17.52 -1.98
N GLU A 45 -1.16 -16.78 -3.08
CA GLU A 45 -0.29 -17.15 -4.20
C GLU A 45 1.19 -17.23 -3.79
N ALA A 46 1.65 -16.22 -3.05
CA ALA A 46 3.03 -16.14 -2.56
C ALA A 46 3.30 -17.03 -1.33
N LYS A 47 2.30 -17.75 -0.79
CA LYS A 47 2.37 -18.53 0.45
C LYS A 47 2.88 -17.72 1.65
N VAL A 48 2.53 -16.43 1.69
CA VAL A 48 2.92 -15.51 2.76
C VAL A 48 1.89 -15.56 3.88
N LYS A 49 2.36 -15.74 5.12
CA LYS A 49 1.53 -15.58 6.31
C LYS A 49 1.53 -14.10 6.72
N PRO A 50 0.37 -13.44 6.84
CA PRO A 50 0.32 -12.05 7.26
C PRO A 50 0.80 -11.88 8.71
N ALA A 51 1.37 -10.71 8.99
CA ALA A 51 1.79 -10.32 10.32
C ALA A 51 0.57 -10.18 11.27
N PRO A 52 0.75 -10.43 12.58
CA PRO A 52 -0.33 -10.20 13.54
C PRO A 52 -0.69 -8.71 13.62
N LEU A 53 -1.92 -8.44 14.06
CA LEU A 53 -2.38 -7.06 14.24
C LEU A 53 -1.54 -6.34 15.30
N LEU A 54 -1.19 -5.08 15.02
CA LEU A 54 -0.46 -4.23 15.94
C LEU A 54 -1.34 -3.77 17.11
N SER A 55 -0.70 -3.48 18.25
CA SER A 55 -1.36 -2.81 19.38
C SER A 55 -1.78 -1.38 19.00
N ALA A 56 -2.76 -0.81 19.70
CA ALA A 56 -3.23 0.56 19.44
C ALA A 56 -2.08 1.59 19.48
N ALA A 57 -1.15 1.46 20.44
CA ALA A 57 0.04 2.32 20.50
C ALA A 57 0.98 2.12 19.31
N GLY A 58 1.18 0.87 18.87
CA GLY A 58 1.98 0.56 17.69
C GLY A 58 1.40 1.16 16.41
N LEU A 59 0.07 1.17 16.31
CA LEU A 59 -0.66 1.72 15.17
C LEU A 59 -0.52 3.24 15.07
N VAL A 60 -0.72 3.97 16.17
CA VAL A 60 -0.50 5.43 16.19
C VAL A 60 0.94 5.77 15.81
N ARG A 61 1.91 5.04 16.36
CA ARG A 61 3.32 5.25 16.05
C ARG A 61 3.58 5.06 14.56
N ARG A 62 3.10 3.96 13.99
CA ARG A 62 3.33 3.64 12.58
C ARG A 62 2.73 4.70 11.67
N MET A 63 1.48 5.04 11.93
CA MET A 63 0.74 6.02 11.14
C MET A 63 1.33 7.43 11.21
N THR A 64 1.84 7.85 12.38
CA THR A 64 2.49 9.17 12.52
C THR A 64 3.83 9.20 11.80
N LEU A 65 4.59 8.10 11.81
CA LEU A 65 5.85 8.02 11.07
C LEU A 65 5.61 8.02 9.56
N ASP A 66 4.63 7.25 9.09
CA ASP A 66 4.35 7.10 7.66
C ASP A 66 3.71 8.36 7.06
N LEU A 67 2.82 9.04 7.80
CA LEU A 67 2.14 10.23 7.29
C LEU A 67 2.89 11.53 7.62
N ALA A 68 3.40 11.68 8.85
CA ALA A 68 3.97 12.95 9.32
C ALA A 68 5.49 12.91 9.51
N GLY A 69 6.15 11.77 9.31
CA GLY A 69 7.61 11.68 9.39
C GLY A 69 8.21 11.88 10.79
N ARG A 70 7.38 11.83 11.84
CA ARG A 70 7.79 12.03 13.23
C ARG A 70 7.16 11.01 14.16
N ILE A 71 7.71 10.88 15.36
CA ILE A 71 7.06 10.10 16.42
C ILE A 71 5.79 10.83 16.92
N PRO A 72 4.77 10.09 17.38
CA PRO A 72 3.59 10.70 17.96
C PRO A 72 3.91 11.39 19.27
N THR A 73 3.20 12.48 19.56
CA THR A 73 3.24 13.09 20.88
C THR A 73 2.51 12.22 21.91
N ARG A 74 2.78 12.45 23.19
CA ARG A 74 2.07 11.76 24.28
C ARG A 74 0.55 11.99 24.21
N GLY A 75 0.14 13.22 23.89
CA GLY A 75 -1.27 13.59 23.77
C GLY A 75 -1.98 12.84 22.64
N GLU A 76 -1.35 12.78 21.46
CA GLU A 76 -1.89 12.05 20.31
C GLU A 76 -2.03 10.54 20.60
N THR A 77 -1.01 9.96 21.23
CA THR A 77 -1.03 8.53 21.61
C THR A 77 -2.15 8.26 22.60
N ARG A 78 -2.27 9.09 23.66
CA ARG A 78 -3.31 8.95 24.68
C ARG A 78 -4.71 9.07 24.07
N ALA A 79 -4.94 10.12 23.28
CA ALA A 79 -6.23 10.37 22.65
C ALA A 79 -6.69 9.21 21.75
N PHE A 80 -5.77 8.58 21.01
CA PHE A 80 -6.12 7.43 20.18
C PHE A 80 -6.36 6.15 20.99
N VAL A 81 -5.50 5.87 21.98
CA VAL A 81 -5.60 4.64 22.80
C VAL A 81 -6.85 4.65 23.67
N GLU A 82 -7.22 5.81 24.23
CA GLU A 82 -8.41 5.98 25.06
C GLU A 82 -9.72 6.09 24.24
N SER A 83 -9.62 6.29 22.91
CA SER A 83 -10.79 6.40 22.05
C SER A 83 -11.43 5.05 21.73
N ASN A 84 -12.72 4.94 22.06
CA ASN A 84 -13.59 3.83 21.68
C ASN A 84 -14.37 4.08 20.37
N SER A 85 -14.11 5.20 19.69
CA SER A 85 -14.82 5.51 18.45
C SER A 85 -14.44 4.50 17.35
N PRO A 86 -15.42 3.96 16.60
CA PRO A 86 -15.13 3.14 15.43
C PRO A 86 -14.37 3.93 14.34
N LEU A 87 -14.46 5.27 14.38
CA LEU A 87 -13.81 6.18 13.43
C LEU A 87 -12.46 6.72 13.91
N ARG A 88 -11.89 6.20 15.01
CA ARG A 88 -10.61 6.71 15.56
C ARG A 88 -9.46 6.66 14.56
N TRP A 89 -9.51 5.73 13.60
CA TRP A 89 -8.52 5.55 12.54
C TRP A 89 -8.58 6.64 11.49
N THR A 90 -9.75 6.84 10.89
CA THR A 90 -9.97 7.86 9.87
C THR A 90 -9.73 9.24 10.46
N ALA A 91 -10.23 9.50 11.67
CA ALA A 91 -10.01 10.77 12.37
C ALA A 91 -8.51 11.06 12.62
N LEU A 92 -7.70 10.05 12.97
CA LEU A 92 -6.26 10.22 13.10
C LEU A 92 -5.61 10.52 11.74
N ALA A 93 -6.07 9.86 10.67
CA ALA A 93 -5.52 10.02 9.32
C ALA A 93 -5.77 11.43 8.81
N ASP A 94 -7.03 11.86 8.88
CA ASP A 94 -7.46 13.17 8.43
C ASP A 94 -6.70 14.27 9.17
N ARG A 95 -6.55 14.12 10.50
CA ARG A 95 -5.79 15.07 11.32
C ARG A 95 -4.31 15.14 10.94
N LEU A 96 -3.67 14.01 10.67
CA LEU A 96 -2.25 13.98 10.27
C LEU A 96 -2.07 14.53 8.85
N MET A 97 -2.91 14.14 7.90
CA MET A 97 -2.87 14.64 6.52
C MET A 97 -3.16 16.14 6.42
N ALA A 98 -4.01 16.67 7.31
CA ALA A 98 -4.26 18.10 7.42
C ALA A 98 -3.13 18.89 8.10
N SER A 99 -2.13 18.22 8.69
CA SER A 99 -1.03 18.88 9.39
C SER A 99 0.09 19.31 8.43
N PRO A 100 0.83 20.39 8.74
CA PRO A 100 1.99 20.80 7.95
C PRO A 100 3.07 19.70 7.83
N ASP A 101 3.25 18.90 8.88
CA ASP A 101 4.23 17.80 8.91
C ASP A 101 3.98 16.79 7.77
N PHE A 102 2.72 16.53 7.39
CA PHE A 102 2.40 15.64 6.28
C PHE A 102 2.92 16.20 4.95
N ALA A 103 2.68 17.48 4.67
CA ALA A 103 3.13 18.10 3.42
C ALA A 103 4.66 18.04 3.27
N TYR A 104 5.40 18.37 4.34
CA TYR A 104 6.85 18.27 4.35
C TYR A 104 7.34 16.83 4.20
N HIS A 105 6.76 15.90 4.96
CA HIS A 105 7.16 14.50 4.90
C HIS A 105 6.88 13.89 3.54
N HIS A 106 5.69 14.13 2.98
CA HIS A 106 5.28 13.60 1.70
C HIS A 106 6.13 14.14 0.55
N ARG A 107 6.44 15.46 0.56
CA ARG A 107 7.43 16.02 -0.37
C ARG A 107 8.74 15.26 -0.29
N ASN A 108 9.29 15.06 0.91
CA ASN A 108 10.57 14.37 1.08
C ASN A 108 10.51 12.93 0.54
N GLN A 109 9.39 12.22 0.72
CA GLN A 109 9.21 10.89 0.14
C GLN A 109 9.17 10.91 -1.39
N LEU A 110 8.48 11.88 -1.97
CA LEU A 110 8.43 12.05 -3.43
C LEU A 110 9.78 12.45 -4.00
N ASP A 111 10.52 13.34 -3.34
CA ASP A 111 11.88 13.73 -3.73
C ASP A 111 12.80 12.51 -3.71
N LEU A 112 12.73 11.66 -2.68
CA LEU A 112 13.49 10.40 -2.62
C LEU A 112 13.11 9.43 -3.74
N LEU A 113 11.82 9.28 -4.03
CA LEU A 113 11.32 8.30 -5.00
C LEU A 113 11.58 8.75 -6.45
N LEU A 114 11.35 10.02 -6.75
CA LEU A 114 11.35 10.56 -8.11
C LEU A 114 12.67 11.25 -8.49
N LEU A 115 13.42 11.76 -7.50
CA LEU A 115 14.66 12.51 -7.70
C LEU A 115 15.86 11.84 -7.03
N ALA A 116 15.86 10.50 -6.95
CA ALA A 116 16.88 9.69 -6.26
C ALA A 116 18.33 10.02 -6.63
N SER A 117 18.59 10.57 -7.83
CA SER A 117 19.92 10.95 -8.29
C SER A 117 20.36 12.36 -7.88
N ARG A 118 19.47 13.21 -7.37
CA ARG A 118 19.82 14.51 -6.81
C ARG A 118 20.23 14.35 -5.35
N LYS A 119 21.39 14.89 -5.01
CA LYS A 119 21.89 14.92 -3.65
C LYS A 119 21.01 15.87 -2.84
N ASN A 120 20.23 15.34 -1.90
CA ASN A 120 19.52 16.15 -0.91
C ASN A 120 20.57 16.74 0.04
N ASP A 121 20.82 18.04 -0.09
CA ASP A 121 21.92 18.79 0.50
C ASP A 121 21.64 19.38 1.89
N GLY A 122 20.67 18.80 2.61
CA GLY A 122 20.59 18.91 4.07
C GLY A 122 19.56 19.89 4.63
N GLU A 123 18.78 20.56 3.79
CA GLU A 123 17.60 21.35 4.22
C GLU A 123 16.42 20.42 4.53
N PHE A 124 16.56 19.60 5.58
CA PHE A 124 15.46 18.82 6.13
C PHE A 124 14.91 19.52 7.37
N ARG A 125 13.93 20.39 7.12
CA ARG A 125 13.15 21.26 8.03
C ARG A 125 13.63 22.70 8.10
#